data_AF-A0A9W6R3I3-F1
#
_entry.id   AF-A0A9W6R3I3-F1
#
_cell.length_a   1.000
_cell.length_b   1.000
_cell.length_c   1.000
_cell.angle_alpha   90.00
_cell.angle_beta   90.00
_cell.angle_gamma   90.00
#
_symmetry.space_group_name_H-M   'P 1'
#
loop_
_entity.id
_entity.type
_entity.pdbx_description
1 polymer ?
#
loop_
_entity_poly.entity_id
_entity_poly.type
_entity_poly.pdbx_seq_one_letter_code
_entity_poly.pdbx_strand_id
1 'polypeptide(L)'
;MRELLSFLLARDTMHQNQWIAAAELREEGAEDLPVPSNFPQRNEYIEVSYQYLNFSDGPRAGEGRWATGPTPDGKGEFSYHEGPTTSAPMPPPTHPDSRFYGTTELPNTMEKVAGTTQEKLKKE
;
A
#
# COMPACT_ATOMS: atom_id res chain seq x y z
N MET A 1 -30.58 10.04 6.69
CA MET A 1 -29.99 8.68 6.67
C MET A 1 -30.50 7.83 5.50
N ARG A 2 -31.82 7.69 5.29
CA ARG A 2 -32.37 6.87 4.19
C ARG A 2 -31.85 7.27 2.80
N GLU A 3 -31.82 8.56 2.48
CA GLU A 3 -31.28 9.06 1.19
C GLU A 3 -29.82 8.65 0.95
N LEU A 4 -28.97 8.81 1.95
CA LEU A 4 -27.57 8.40 1.87
C LEU A 4 -27.45 6.89 1.65
N LEU A 5 -28.24 6.08 2.35
CA LEU A 5 -28.23 4.62 2.17
C LEU A 5 -28.73 4.22 0.78
N SER A 6 -29.77 4.85 0.26
CA SER A 6 -30.24 4.63 -1.11
C SER A 6 -29.16 4.93 -2.15
N PHE A 7 -28.42 6.03 -1.98
CA PHE A 7 -27.28 6.37 -2.82
C PHE A 7 -26.17 5.32 -2.73
N LEU A 8 -25.78 4.91 -1.52
CA LEU A 8 -24.71 3.93 -1.31
C LEU A 8 -25.07 2.57 -1.88
N LEU A 9 -26.34 2.13 -1.79
CA LEU A 9 -26.81 0.90 -2.42
C LEU A 9 -26.71 0.97 -3.95
N ALA A 10 -27.06 2.10 -4.56
CA ALA A 10 -26.90 2.28 -6.00
C ALA A 10 -25.42 2.25 -6.44
N ARG A 11 -24.53 2.82 -5.62
CA ARG A 11 -23.08 2.72 -5.83
C ARG A 11 -22.58 1.29 -5.70
N ASP A 12 -23.10 0.54 -4.74
CA ASP A 12 -22.77 -0.87 -4.54
C ASP A 12 -23.17 -1.73 -5.74
N THR A 13 -24.37 -1.51 -6.31
CA THR A 13 -24.76 -2.16 -7.58
C THR A 13 -23.74 -1.88 -8.69
N MET A 14 -23.25 -0.64 -8.82
CA MET A 14 -22.23 -0.33 -9.82
C MET A 14 -20.90 -1.06 -9.52
N HIS A 15 -20.45 -1.12 -8.27
CA HIS A 15 -19.23 -1.85 -7.91
C HIS A 15 -19.34 -3.36 -8.18
N GLN A 16 -20.49 -3.96 -7.90
CA GLN A 16 -20.76 -5.35 -8.25
C GLN A 16 -20.62 -5.59 -9.76
N ASN A 17 -21.15 -4.70 -10.60
CA ASN A 17 -20.96 -4.78 -12.06
C ASN A 17 -19.50 -4.63 -12.47
N GLN A 18 -18.72 -3.76 -11.80
CA GLN A 18 -17.28 -3.65 -12.06
C GLN A 18 -16.53 -4.96 -11.74
N TRP A 19 -16.88 -5.64 -10.66
CA TRP A 19 -16.28 -6.93 -10.31
C TRP A 19 -16.65 -8.04 -11.29
N ILE A 20 -17.90 -8.07 -11.77
CA ILE A 20 -18.34 -9.02 -12.81
C ILE A 20 -17.54 -8.79 -14.09
N ALA A 21 -17.43 -7.54 -14.56
CA ALA A 21 -16.64 -7.23 -15.75
C ALA A 21 -15.16 -7.64 -15.59
N ALA A 22 -14.57 -7.45 -14.41
CA ALA A 22 -13.21 -7.91 -14.15
C ALA A 22 -13.08 -9.45 -14.18
N ALA A 23 -14.11 -10.17 -13.74
CA ALA A 23 -14.16 -11.64 -13.83
C ALA A 23 -14.33 -12.12 -15.28
N GLU A 24 -15.17 -11.44 -16.07
CA GLU A 24 -15.35 -11.70 -17.51
C GLU A 24 -14.03 -11.54 -18.27
N LEU A 25 -13.27 -10.47 -18.01
CA LEU A 25 -11.93 -10.29 -18.62
C LEU A 25 -10.99 -11.46 -18.34
N ARG A 26 -11.12 -12.10 -17.17
CA ARG A 26 -10.36 -13.29 -16.82
C ARG A 26 -10.87 -14.54 -17.53
N GLU A 27 -12.18 -14.72 -17.64
CA GLU A 27 -12.80 -15.83 -18.37
C GLU A 27 -12.47 -15.77 -19.87
N GLU A 28 -12.44 -14.57 -20.45
CA GLU A 28 -12.07 -14.32 -21.84
C GLU A 28 -10.55 -14.44 -22.10
N GLY A 29 -9.74 -14.54 -21.03
CA GLY A 29 -8.28 -14.62 -21.10
C GLY A 29 -7.61 -13.29 -21.50
N ALA A 30 -8.33 -12.18 -21.44
CA ALA A 30 -7.79 -10.84 -21.68
C ALA A 30 -6.90 -10.35 -20.51
N GLU A 31 -7.20 -10.80 -19.29
CA GLU A 31 -6.40 -10.57 -18.09
C GLU A 31 -6.33 -11.85 -17.23
N ASP A 32 -5.39 -11.93 -16.30
CA ASP A 32 -5.35 -12.98 -15.27
C ASP A 32 -4.71 -12.44 -13.98
N LEU A 33 -4.74 -13.21 -12.90
CA LEU A 33 -4.07 -12.86 -11.66
C LEU A 33 -2.59 -13.25 -11.69
N PRO A 34 -1.68 -12.50 -11.03
CA PRO A 34 -1.92 -11.22 -10.37
C PRO A 34 -2.08 -10.08 -11.39
N VAL A 35 -2.86 -9.06 -11.01
CA VAL A 35 -3.11 -7.88 -11.84
C VAL A 35 -2.14 -6.74 -11.53
N PRO A 36 -1.63 -6.02 -12.54
CA PRO A 36 -1.89 -6.24 -13.97
C PRO A 36 -1.12 -7.46 -14.51
N SER A 37 -1.78 -8.30 -15.32
CA SER A 37 -1.19 -9.57 -15.78
C SER A 37 0.01 -9.39 -16.73
N ASN A 38 0.17 -8.19 -17.28
CA ASN A 38 1.28 -7.83 -18.16
C ASN A 38 2.57 -7.43 -17.40
N PHE A 39 2.54 -7.32 -16.07
CA PHE A 39 3.74 -7.10 -15.28
C PHE A 39 4.52 -8.41 -15.10
N PRO A 40 5.84 -8.45 -15.38
CA PRO A 40 6.61 -9.68 -15.21
C PRO A 40 6.70 -10.08 -13.73
N GLN A 41 6.06 -11.18 -13.35
CA GLN A 41 6.03 -11.68 -11.96
C GLN A 41 7.44 -11.85 -11.35
N ARG A 42 8.44 -12.23 -12.14
CA ARG A 42 9.84 -12.34 -11.70
C ARG A 42 10.47 -11.04 -11.19
N ASN A 43 9.81 -9.90 -11.42
CA ASN A 43 10.23 -8.58 -10.93
C ASN A 43 9.50 -8.21 -9.62
N GLU A 44 8.55 -9.02 -9.16
CA GLU A 44 7.94 -8.90 -7.84
C GLU A 44 8.86 -9.47 -6.76
N TYR A 45 8.64 -9.04 -5.51
CA TYR A 45 9.21 -9.71 -4.34
C TYR A 45 8.40 -10.98 -4.03
N ILE A 46 8.58 -12.02 -4.84
CA ILE A 46 7.81 -13.28 -4.78
C ILE A 46 7.85 -13.93 -3.39
N GLU A 47 8.94 -13.73 -2.64
CA GLU A 47 9.10 -14.24 -1.27
C GLU A 47 8.01 -13.80 -0.29
N VAL A 48 7.36 -12.66 -0.53
CA VAL A 48 6.28 -12.13 0.32
C VAL A 48 4.89 -12.17 -0.31
N SER A 49 4.76 -12.51 -1.61
CA SER A 49 3.50 -12.40 -2.36
C SER A 49 2.34 -13.21 -1.76
N TYR A 50 2.63 -14.26 -0.99
CA TYR A 50 1.63 -15.17 -0.40
C TYR A 50 1.73 -15.28 1.13
N GLN A 51 2.41 -14.32 1.79
CA GLN A 51 2.50 -14.27 3.25
C GLN A 51 1.37 -13.42 3.83
N TYR A 52 0.62 -13.99 4.78
CA TYR A 52 -0.19 -13.20 5.70
C TYR A 52 0.65 -12.81 6.92
N LEU A 53 0.89 -11.51 7.11
CA LEU A 53 1.61 -10.96 8.25
C LEU A 53 0.61 -10.44 9.29
N ASN A 54 0.57 -11.06 10.47
CA ASN A 54 -0.31 -10.62 11.56
C ASN A 54 0.26 -9.38 12.28
N PHE A 55 -0.31 -8.21 12.02
CA PHE A 55 0.03 -6.97 12.74
C PHE A 55 -0.85 -6.71 13.98
N SER A 56 -1.65 -7.68 14.40
CA SER A 56 -2.46 -7.61 15.61
C SER A 56 -1.82 -8.39 16.76
N ASP A 57 -2.11 -8.01 17.99
CA ASP A 57 -1.61 -8.70 19.19
C ASP A 57 -2.25 -10.09 19.41
N GLY A 58 -3.29 -10.45 18.64
CA GLY A 58 -4.01 -11.72 18.77
C GLY A 58 -3.87 -12.65 17.55
N PRO A 59 -3.89 -13.98 17.74
CA PRO A 59 -3.54 -14.95 16.68
C PRO A 59 -4.72 -15.33 15.75
N ARG A 60 -5.91 -14.77 15.98
CA ARG A 60 -7.16 -15.22 15.33
C ARG A 60 -7.11 -15.09 13.80
N ALA A 61 -6.28 -14.19 13.28
CA ALA A 61 -6.09 -14.03 11.85
C ALA A 61 -5.54 -15.30 11.17
N GLY A 62 -4.83 -16.16 11.90
CA GLY A 62 -4.30 -17.43 11.42
C GLY A 62 -5.37 -18.49 11.11
N GLU A 63 -6.62 -18.29 11.55
CA GLU A 63 -7.74 -19.19 11.26
C GLU A 63 -8.40 -18.90 9.91
N GLY A 64 -8.02 -17.80 9.25
CA GLY A 64 -8.59 -17.37 7.98
C GLY A 64 -8.08 -18.15 6.77
N ARG A 65 -8.87 -18.21 5.70
CA ARG A 65 -8.47 -18.87 4.43
C ARG A 65 -7.28 -18.20 3.73
N TRP A 66 -6.95 -16.98 4.12
CA TRP A 66 -5.77 -16.24 3.64
C TRP A 66 -4.48 -16.61 4.37
N ALA A 67 -4.56 -17.42 5.43
CA ALA A 67 -3.42 -17.78 6.27
C ALA A 67 -2.83 -19.15 5.91
N THR A 68 -3.55 -19.97 5.12
CA THR A 68 -3.16 -21.34 4.78
C THR A 68 -3.85 -21.82 3.50
N GLY A 69 -3.25 -22.79 2.82
CA GLY A 69 -3.80 -23.44 1.64
C GLY A 69 -3.53 -22.69 0.33
N PRO A 70 -4.01 -23.24 -0.81
CA PRO A 70 -3.68 -22.73 -2.13
C PRO A 70 -4.24 -21.33 -2.33
N THR A 71 -3.47 -20.49 -3.01
CA THR A 71 -3.87 -19.12 -3.32
C THR A 71 -4.96 -19.12 -4.40
N PRO A 72 -5.91 -18.17 -4.40
CA PRO A 72 -6.98 -18.13 -5.39
C PRO A 72 -6.52 -17.93 -6.84
N ASP A 73 -5.31 -17.40 -7.04
CA ASP A 73 -4.67 -17.27 -8.35
C ASP A 73 -4.02 -18.59 -8.83
N GLY A 74 -3.94 -19.62 -7.97
CA GLY A 74 -3.36 -20.92 -8.28
C GLY A 74 -1.83 -20.91 -8.44
N LYS A 75 -1.15 -19.84 -8.01
CA LYS A 75 0.29 -19.64 -8.22
C LYS A 75 1.15 -19.86 -6.97
N GLY A 76 0.54 -20.13 -5.82
CA GLY A 76 1.25 -20.39 -4.57
C GLY A 76 0.38 -21.01 -3.48
N GLU A 77 0.93 -21.06 -2.27
CA GLU A 77 0.26 -21.47 -1.04
C GLU A 77 0.41 -20.34 -0.04
N PHE A 78 -0.67 -20.01 0.67
CA PHE A 78 -0.62 -19.03 1.75
C PHE A 78 0.20 -19.54 2.93
N SER A 79 0.97 -18.65 3.53
CA SER A 79 1.63 -18.86 4.82
C SER A 79 1.23 -17.80 5.83
N TYR A 80 1.22 -18.16 7.10
CA TYR A 80 0.94 -17.26 8.21
C TYR A 80 2.21 -16.93 8.98
N HIS A 81 2.40 -15.65 9.29
CA HIS A 81 3.47 -15.16 10.16
C HIS A 81 2.89 -14.33 11.31
N GLU A 82 3.35 -14.63 12.52
CA GLU A 82 3.03 -13.87 13.74
C GLU A 82 3.90 -12.60 13.78
N GLY A 83 3.49 -11.58 13.03
CA GLY A 83 4.22 -10.32 12.88
C GLY A 83 4.94 -10.15 11.54
N PRO A 84 5.56 -8.97 11.33
CA PRO A 84 6.35 -8.71 10.14
C PRO A 84 7.60 -9.60 10.10
N THR A 85 7.89 -10.15 8.91
CA THR A 85 9.09 -10.97 8.66
C THR A 85 10.31 -10.14 8.25
N THR A 86 10.09 -8.86 7.93
CA THR A 86 11.14 -7.93 7.49
C THR A 86 11.01 -6.59 8.22
N SER A 87 12.12 -5.88 8.31
CA SER A 87 12.15 -4.49 8.77
C SER A 87 13.16 -3.71 7.94
N ALA A 88 12.95 -2.39 7.88
CA ALA A 88 13.90 -1.47 7.29
C ALA A 88 14.31 -0.44 8.37
N PRO A 89 15.56 0.05 8.35
CA PRO A 89 15.92 1.17 9.20
C PRO A 89 15.05 2.37 8.87
N MET A 90 14.59 3.10 9.90
CA MET A 90 13.92 4.37 9.70
C MET A 90 14.88 5.31 8.94
N PRO A 91 14.47 5.91 7.82
CA PRO A 91 15.31 6.91 7.16
C PRO A 91 15.55 8.09 8.11
N PRO A 92 16.68 8.82 7.96
CA PRO A 92 16.89 10.05 8.71
C PRO A 92 15.75 11.05 8.43
N PRO A 93 15.44 11.95 9.37
CA PRO A 93 14.48 13.03 9.13
C PRO A 93 14.83 13.77 7.83
N THR A 94 13.83 14.04 7.01
CA THR A 94 14.00 14.92 5.86
C THR A 94 14.37 16.31 6.36
N HIS A 95 15.40 16.91 5.77
CA HIS A 95 15.73 18.31 5.99
C HIS A 95 15.08 19.15 4.87
N PRO A 96 13.90 19.75 5.10
CA PRO A 96 13.22 20.57 4.10
C PRO A 96 13.98 21.87 3.85
N ASP A 97 13.65 22.54 2.74
CA ASP A 97 14.10 23.92 2.51
C ASP A 97 13.72 24.82 3.70
N SER A 98 14.70 25.56 4.23
CA SER A 98 14.53 26.37 5.44
C SER A 98 13.48 27.47 5.27
N ARG A 99 13.13 27.86 4.03
CA ARG A 99 12.05 28.82 3.73
C ARG A 99 10.65 28.24 3.98
N PHE A 100 10.52 26.93 4.17
CA PHE A 100 9.26 26.30 4.58
C PHE A 100 9.05 26.32 6.10
N TYR A 101 10.04 26.78 6.87
CA TYR A 101 9.94 26.91 8.33
C TYR A 101 9.52 25.60 9.03
N GLY A 102 9.96 24.46 8.50
CA GLY A 102 9.75 23.15 9.11
C GLY A 102 10.57 22.99 10.39
N THR A 103 10.14 22.08 11.27
CA THR A 103 10.97 21.64 12.40
C THR A 103 12.05 20.70 11.88
N THR A 104 13.32 21.09 12.04
CA THR A 104 14.49 20.31 11.60
C THR A 104 15.36 19.91 12.80
N GLU A 105 16.46 19.22 12.52
CA GLU A 105 17.49 18.90 13.50
C GLU A 105 18.36 20.11 13.92
N LEU A 106 18.26 21.24 13.21
CA LEU A 106 19.05 22.44 13.50
C LEU A 106 18.30 23.40 14.45
N PRO A 107 19.03 24.18 15.27
CA PRO A 107 18.41 25.24 16.04
C PRO A 107 17.74 26.30 15.15
N ASN A 108 16.60 26.82 15.57
CA ASN A 108 15.84 27.86 14.85
C ASN A 108 16.67 29.08 14.42
N THR A 109 17.74 29.40 15.14
CA THR A 109 18.65 30.49 14.77
C THR A 109 19.46 30.17 13.51
N MET A 110 19.91 28.92 13.34
CA MET A 110 20.61 28.45 12.15
C MET A 110 19.67 28.37 10.95
N GLU A 111 18.45 27.85 11.15
CA GLU A 111 17.40 27.77 10.11
C GLU A 111 17.03 29.14 9.54
N LYS A 112 16.90 30.17 10.38
CA LYS A 112 16.62 31.54 9.92
C LYS A 112 17.72 32.09 9.02
N VAL A 113 18.98 31.81 9.35
CA VAL A 113 20.13 32.26 8.55
C VAL A 113 20.17 31.51 7.21
N ALA A 114 19.92 30.20 7.24
CA ALA A 114 19.85 29.37 6.03
C ALA A 114 18.71 29.83 5.10
N GLY A 115 17.50 30.01 5.63
CA GLY A 115 16.34 30.47 4.85
C GLY A 115 16.55 31.85 4.20
N THR A 116 17.12 32.80 4.94
CA THR A 116 17.47 34.13 4.40
C THR A 116 18.50 34.04 3.27
N THR A 117 19.43 33.08 3.34
CA THR A 117 20.47 32.86 2.33
C THR A 117 19.89 32.20 1.08
N GLN A 118 19.07 31.16 1.25
CA GLN A 118 18.36 30.48 0.17
C GLN A 118 17.44 31.44 -0.60
N GLU A 119 16.71 32.30 0.11
CA GLU A 119 15.82 33.30 -0.50
C GLU A 119 16.59 34.27 -1.41
N LYS A 120 17.76 34.77 -0.96
CA LYS A 120 18.62 35.66 -1.76
C LYS A 120 19.20 34.97 -2.99
N LEU A 121 19.47 33.67 -2.92
CA LEU A 121 20.11 32.91 -3.99
C LEU A 121 19.13 32.33 -5.02
N LYS A 122 17.81 32.40 -4.78
CA LYS A 122 16.75 31.79 -5.63
C LYS A 122 17.07 30.34 -6.04
N LYS A 123 17.74 29.60 -5.17
CA LYS A 123 18.11 28.21 -5.41
C LYS A 123 17.05 27.33 -4.76
N GLU A 124 16.47 26.42 -5.53
CA GLU A 124 15.69 25.28 -5.03
C GLU A 124 16.62 24.24 -4.40
#